data_AF-A0A2H6HHE5-F1
#
_entry.id   AF-A0A2H6HHE5-F1
#
_cell.length_a   1.000
_cell.length_b   1.000
_cell.length_c   1.000
_cell.angle_alpha   90.00
_cell.angle_beta   90.00
_cell.angle_gamma   90.00
#
_symmetry.space_group_name_H-M   'P 1'
#
loop_
_entity.id
_entity.type
_entity.pdbx_description
1 polymer ?
#
loop_
_entity_poly.entity_id
_entity_poly.type
_entity_poly.pdbx_seq_one_letter_code
_entity_poly.pdbx_strand_id
1 'polypeptide(L)'
;MPALVVGADTPQGAKIIDALTQRDGDLRAFVSTSDARGHLLARGIPAANGDVSDGSHVGGAAYGAFCVICVSTATHDERERAFAGTPEAVVAQWADGFKDAGVARIIWVSCDDVDGSALADIGAEFVSIVFDKTAPSRVLHLVDADTV
;
A
#
# COMPACT_ATOMS: atom_id res chain seq x y z
N MET A 1 -5.79 -10.47 -10.97
CA MET A 1 -6.40 -9.17 -10.63
C MET A 1 -5.27 -8.17 -10.45
N PRO A 2 -5.32 -6.99 -11.10
CA PRO A 2 -4.26 -6.01 -10.97
C PRO A 2 -4.11 -5.51 -9.54
N ALA A 3 -2.91 -5.63 -8.98
CA ALA A 3 -2.58 -5.21 -7.63
C ALA A 3 -1.43 -4.19 -7.62
N LEU A 4 -1.49 -3.23 -6.70
CA LEU A 4 -0.41 -2.28 -6.41
C LEU A 4 0.07 -2.47 -4.97
N VAL A 5 1.38 -2.54 -4.75
CA VAL A 5 1.97 -2.48 -3.40
C VAL A 5 2.52 -1.07 -3.17
N VAL A 6 1.96 -0.35 -2.20
CA VAL A 6 2.44 0.97 -1.75
C VAL A 6 3.39 0.78 -0.59
N GLY A 7 4.59 1.37 -0.69
CA GLY A 7 5.68 1.12 0.26
C GLY A 7 6.43 -0.17 -0.05
N ALA A 8 6.53 -0.55 -1.33
CA ALA A 8 7.24 -1.75 -1.77
C ALA A 8 8.76 -1.72 -1.47
N ASP A 9 9.30 -0.53 -1.16
CA ASP A 9 10.68 -0.27 -0.76
C ASP A 9 10.92 -0.38 0.76
N THR A 10 9.87 -0.62 1.55
CA THR A 10 10.03 -1.02 2.95
C THR A 10 10.52 -2.47 3.05
N PRO A 11 11.16 -2.88 4.17
CA PRO A 11 11.53 -4.28 4.39
C PRO A 11 10.35 -5.26 4.29
N GLN A 12 9.15 -4.85 4.71
CA GLN A 12 7.93 -5.65 4.66
C GLN A 12 7.31 -5.66 3.25
N GLY A 13 7.30 -4.51 2.59
CA GLY A 13 6.87 -4.38 1.19
C GLY A 13 7.70 -5.25 0.25
N ALA A 14 9.03 -5.29 0.45
CA ALA A 14 9.91 -6.17 -0.33
C ALA A 14 9.52 -7.65 -0.20
N LYS A 15 9.20 -8.11 1.02
CA LYS A 15 8.73 -9.49 1.26
C LYS A 15 7.39 -9.77 0.58
N ILE A 16 6.48 -8.80 0.59
CA ILE A 16 5.18 -8.92 -0.09
C ILE A 16 5.38 -9.03 -1.60
N ILE A 17 6.24 -8.18 -2.18
CA ILE A 17 6.60 -8.25 -3.60
C ILE A 17 7.16 -9.64 -3.92
N ASP A 18 8.13 -10.13 -3.16
CA ASP A 18 8.75 -11.43 -3.39
C ASP A 18 7.72 -12.58 -3.35
N ALA A 19 6.79 -12.55 -2.37
CA ALA A 19 5.72 -13.54 -2.27
C ALA A 19 4.74 -13.45 -3.45
N LEU A 20 4.39 -12.25 -3.91
CA LEU A 20 3.41 -12.05 -4.98
C LEU A 20 3.97 -12.26 -6.38
N THR A 21 5.28 -12.11 -6.60
CA THR A 21 5.91 -12.39 -7.90
C THR A 21 5.78 -13.85 -8.34
N GLN A 22 5.52 -14.76 -7.41
CA GLN A 22 5.30 -16.18 -7.69
C GLN A 22 3.87 -16.50 -8.15
N ARG A 23 2.96 -15.51 -8.12
CA ARG A 23 1.55 -15.66 -8.46
C ARG A 23 1.28 -15.14 -9.88
N ASP A 24 0.34 -15.77 -10.58
CA ASP A 24 -0.25 -15.20 -11.79
C ASP A 24 -1.07 -13.93 -11.51
N GLY A 25 -0.76 -12.86 -12.25
CA GLY A 25 -1.52 -11.61 -12.28
C GLY A 25 -0.64 -10.36 -12.39
N ASP A 26 -1.27 -9.24 -12.72
CA ASP A 26 -0.56 -7.96 -12.85
C ASP A 26 -0.21 -7.40 -11.47
N LEU A 27 1.08 -7.43 -11.14
CA LEU A 27 1.64 -6.84 -9.92
C LEU A 27 2.38 -5.55 -10.26
N ARG A 28 2.07 -4.48 -9.54
CA ARG A 28 2.73 -3.18 -9.63
C ARG A 28 3.24 -2.74 -8.26
N ALA A 29 4.17 -1.79 -8.27
CA ALA A 29 4.73 -1.23 -7.05
C ALA A 29 4.78 0.30 -7.08
N PHE A 30 4.62 0.91 -5.91
CA PHE A 30 4.90 2.32 -5.66
C PHE A 30 5.97 2.43 -4.57
N VAL A 31 7.00 3.22 -4.85
CA VAL A 31 8.19 3.41 -4.01
C VAL A 31 8.59 4.89 -3.95
N SER A 32 9.39 5.27 -2.96
CA SER A 32 9.77 6.69 -2.79
C SER A 32 10.92 7.12 -3.70
N THR A 33 11.82 6.21 -4.08
CA THR A 33 13.06 6.56 -4.76
C THR A 33 13.16 5.98 -6.18
N SER A 34 13.85 6.72 -7.05
CA SER A 34 14.18 6.27 -8.41
C SER A 34 15.03 4.99 -8.40
N ASP A 35 15.90 4.83 -7.42
CA ASP A 35 16.76 3.65 -7.27
C ASP A 35 15.94 2.41 -6.93
N ALA A 36 15.04 2.49 -5.94
CA ALA A 36 14.13 1.40 -5.60
C ALA A 36 13.24 0.99 -6.80
N ARG A 37 12.77 1.99 -7.57
CA ARG A 37 12.03 1.74 -8.81
C ARG A 37 12.90 1.02 -9.83
N GLY A 38 14.15 1.45 -10.02
CA GLY A 38 15.10 0.80 -10.92
C GLY A 38 15.31 -0.68 -10.59
N HIS A 39 15.43 -1.01 -9.30
CA HIS A 39 15.56 -2.40 -8.84
C HIS A 39 14.32 -3.25 -9.16
N LEU A 40 13.11 -2.71 -9.00
CA LEU A 40 11.86 -3.42 -9.33
C LEU A 40 11.69 -3.62 -10.84
N LEU A 41 12.01 -2.59 -11.63
CA LEU A 41 11.95 -2.68 -13.09
C LEU A 41 12.94 -3.72 -13.65
N ALA A 42 14.14 -3.81 -13.07
CA ALA A 42 15.14 -4.83 -13.44
C ALA A 42 14.64 -6.27 -13.16
N ARG A 43 13.67 -6.42 -12.26
CA ARG A 43 12.99 -7.69 -11.96
C ARG A 43 11.73 -7.92 -12.82
N GLY A 44 11.43 -7.03 -13.76
CA GLY A 44 10.23 -7.11 -14.59
C GLY A 44 8.94 -6.67 -13.90
N ILE A 45 9.02 -6.00 -12.74
CA ILE A 45 7.86 -5.52 -12.00
C ILE A 45 7.62 -4.06 -12.36
N PRO A 46 6.49 -3.71 -13.01
CA PRO A 46 6.18 -2.31 -13.30
C PRO A 46 6.08 -1.51 -12.00
N ALA A 47 6.84 -0.43 -11.93
CA ALA A 47 6.92 0.41 -10.73
C ALA A 47 6.88 1.90 -11.06
N ALA A 48 6.11 2.63 -10.26
CA ALA A 48 6.12 4.08 -10.20
C ALA A 48 6.89 4.54 -8.96
N ASN A 49 7.44 5.75 -9.00
CA ASN A 49 8.03 6.39 -7.84
C ASN A 49 7.46 7.79 -7.64
N GLY A 50 7.39 8.23 -6.39
CA GLY A 50 6.90 9.55 -6.00
C GLY A 50 6.87 9.67 -4.48
N ASP A 51 6.44 10.83 -3.99
CA ASP A 51 6.28 11.03 -2.55
C ASP A 51 5.05 10.24 -2.05
N VAL A 52 5.24 9.35 -1.08
CA VAL A 52 4.14 8.58 -0.49
C VAL A 52 3.18 9.46 0.30
N SER A 53 3.60 10.62 0.77
CA SER A 53 2.75 11.55 1.50
C SER A 53 1.83 12.38 0.59
N ASP A 54 1.98 12.25 -0.74
CA ASP A 54 1.16 12.91 -1.75
C ASP A 54 0.10 11.94 -2.31
N GLY A 55 -1.16 12.20 -2.00
CA GLY A 55 -2.28 11.39 -2.47
C GLY A 55 -2.39 11.33 -4.00
N SER A 56 -1.96 12.37 -4.72
CA SER A 56 -2.01 12.41 -6.18
C SER A 56 -0.98 11.48 -6.82
N HIS A 57 0.20 11.33 -6.22
CA HIS A 57 1.23 10.39 -6.69
C HIS A 57 0.78 8.94 -6.47
N VAL A 58 0.31 8.65 -5.26
CA VAL A 58 -0.13 7.29 -4.88
C VAL A 58 -1.39 6.89 -5.64
N GLY A 59 -2.38 7.79 -5.75
CA GLY A 59 -3.59 7.60 -6.54
C GLY A 59 -3.31 7.43 -8.03
N GLY A 60 -2.41 8.26 -8.60
CA GLY A 60 -1.97 8.13 -9.99
C GLY A 60 -1.36 6.77 -10.30
N ALA A 61 -0.56 6.21 -9.37
CA ALA A 61 -0.01 4.87 -9.49
C ALA A 61 -1.06 3.75 -9.32
N ALA A 62 -2.11 4.01 -8.55
CA ALA A 62 -3.22 3.10 -8.30
C ALA A 62 -4.23 3.02 -9.45
N TYR A 63 -4.16 3.91 -10.45
CA TYR A 63 -5.11 3.90 -11.57
C TYR A 63 -5.13 2.54 -12.29
N GLY A 64 -6.34 2.00 -12.47
CA GLY A 64 -6.56 0.66 -13.05
C GLY A 64 -6.15 -0.50 -12.14
N ALA A 65 -5.76 -0.26 -10.88
CA ALA A 65 -5.59 -1.31 -9.89
C ALA A 65 -6.95 -1.70 -9.31
N PHE A 66 -7.20 -3.01 -9.23
CA PHE A 66 -8.38 -3.50 -8.51
C PHE A 66 -8.11 -3.45 -6.99
N CYS A 67 -6.90 -3.85 -6.60
CA CYS A 67 -6.48 -3.98 -5.21
C CYS A 67 -5.23 -3.14 -4.95
N VAL A 68 -5.18 -2.45 -3.80
CA VAL A 68 -3.96 -1.84 -3.28
C VAL A 68 -3.57 -2.51 -1.96
N ILE A 69 -2.27 -2.70 -1.76
CA ILE A 69 -1.69 -3.28 -0.55
C ILE A 69 -0.82 -2.19 0.06
N CYS A 70 -1.23 -1.69 1.22
CA CYS A 70 -0.67 -0.53 1.88
C CYS A 70 0.19 -0.97 3.06
N VAL A 71 1.50 -0.73 3.00
CA VAL A 71 2.40 -1.07 4.10
C VAL A 71 2.50 0.10 5.08
N SER A 72 2.07 -0.11 6.32
CA SER A 72 1.96 0.95 7.32
C SER A 72 3.30 1.62 7.64
N THR A 73 4.42 0.89 7.60
CA THR A 73 5.77 1.44 7.79
C THR A 73 6.10 2.59 6.84
N ALA A 74 5.56 2.59 5.62
CA ALA A 74 5.81 3.65 4.65
C ALA A 74 5.20 5.01 5.06
N THR A 75 4.29 5.05 6.03
CA THR A 75 3.68 6.33 6.48
C THR A 75 4.58 7.11 7.43
N HIS A 76 5.62 6.50 8.00
CA HIS A 76 6.35 7.08 9.13
C HIS A 76 7.82 6.70 9.25
N ASP A 77 8.37 5.86 8.37
CA ASP A 77 9.81 5.59 8.34
C ASP A 77 10.63 6.86 7.99
N GLU A 78 11.95 6.71 7.84
CA GLU A 78 12.87 7.83 7.62
C GLU A 78 12.78 8.46 6.21
N ARG A 79 11.88 8.00 5.33
CA ARG A 79 11.70 8.59 4.00
C ARG A 79 11.21 10.04 4.08
N GLU A 80 11.54 10.80 3.05
CA GLU A 80 10.99 12.15 2.88
C GLU A 80 9.47 12.11 2.69
N ARG A 81 8.78 13.05 3.33
CA ARG A 81 7.33 13.28 3.23
C ARG A 81 7.07 14.77 3.17
N ALA A 82 6.93 15.32 1.97
CA ALA A 82 6.79 16.74 1.74
C ALA A 82 5.34 17.25 1.88
N PHE A 83 4.34 16.37 1.80
CA PHE A 83 2.92 16.75 1.68
C PHE A 83 2.09 16.40 2.93
N ALA A 84 2.54 15.44 3.74
CA ALA A 84 1.92 15.11 5.02
C ALA A 84 2.98 14.75 6.08
N GLY A 85 2.93 15.46 7.21
CA GLY A 85 3.94 15.33 8.28
C GLY A 85 3.67 14.24 9.31
N THR A 86 2.45 13.69 9.37
CA THR A 86 2.06 12.64 10.33
C THR A 86 1.56 11.38 9.62
N PRO A 87 1.66 10.20 10.26
CA PRO A 87 1.21 8.95 9.67
C PRO A 87 -0.27 8.98 9.27
N GLU A 88 -1.11 9.56 10.12
CA GLU A 88 -2.56 9.67 9.90
C GLU A 88 -2.88 10.56 8.69
N ALA A 89 -2.13 11.66 8.54
CA ALA A 89 -2.27 12.54 7.39
C ALA A 89 -1.83 11.85 6.09
N VAL A 90 -0.81 11.00 6.12
CA VAL A 90 -0.42 10.18 4.95
C VAL A 90 -1.53 9.18 4.59
N VAL A 91 -2.13 8.50 5.57
CA VAL A 91 -3.24 7.57 5.33
C VAL A 91 -4.45 8.30 4.74
N ALA A 92 -4.77 9.50 5.22
CA ALA A 92 -5.84 10.32 4.64
C ALA A 92 -5.55 10.70 3.18
N GLN A 93 -4.31 11.08 2.86
CA GLN A 93 -3.89 11.35 1.48
C GLN A 93 -4.04 10.12 0.57
N TRP A 94 -3.70 8.93 1.08
CA TRP A 94 -3.91 7.68 0.36
C TRP A 94 -5.39 7.40 0.11
N ALA A 95 -6.24 7.60 1.12
CA ALA A 95 -7.69 7.42 1.00
C ALA A 95 -8.26 8.27 -0.13
N ASP A 96 -7.93 9.57 -0.16
CA ASP A 96 -8.37 10.48 -1.23
C ASP A 96 -7.87 10.01 -2.61
N GLY A 97 -6.58 9.69 -2.72
CA GLY A 97 -5.99 9.21 -3.99
C GLY A 97 -6.59 7.90 -4.50
N PHE A 98 -6.89 6.95 -3.61
CA PHE A 98 -7.49 5.67 -3.98
C PHE A 98 -8.96 5.79 -4.36
N LYS A 99 -9.69 6.70 -3.71
CA LYS A 99 -11.07 7.02 -4.06
C LYS A 99 -11.15 7.52 -5.50
N ASP A 100 -10.28 8.46 -5.86
CA ASP A 100 -10.21 9.02 -7.21
C ASP A 100 -9.76 7.97 -8.24
N ALA A 101 -8.87 7.04 -7.85
CA ALA A 101 -8.42 5.94 -8.69
C ALA A 101 -9.47 4.82 -8.86
N GLY A 102 -10.57 4.83 -8.11
CA GLY A 102 -11.62 3.82 -8.16
C GLY A 102 -11.18 2.45 -7.65
N VAL A 103 -10.29 2.41 -6.66
CA VAL A 103 -9.81 1.17 -6.06
C VAL A 103 -10.95 0.45 -5.35
N ALA A 104 -11.14 -0.83 -5.65
CA ALA A 104 -12.25 -1.63 -5.10
C ALA A 104 -11.87 -2.34 -3.79
N ARG A 105 -10.58 -2.62 -3.58
CA ARG A 105 -10.08 -3.34 -2.39
C ARG A 105 -8.79 -2.75 -1.86
N ILE A 106 -8.73 -2.60 -0.55
CA ILE A 106 -7.55 -2.14 0.19
C ILE A 106 -7.14 -3.21 1.19
N ILE A 107 -5.88 -3.61 1.15
CA ILE A 107 -5.26 -4.46 2.16
C ILE A 107 -4.28 -3.61 2.95
N TRP A 108 -4.63 -3.28 4.18
CA TRP A 108 -3.75 -2.59 5.13
C TRP A 108 -2.85 -3.60 5.83
N VAL A 109 -1.54 -3.45 5.69
CA VAL A 109 -0.54 -4.29 6.35
C VAL A 109 0.06 -3.51 7.51
N SER A 110 -0.54 -3.67 8.69
CA SER A 110 -0.09 -3.07 9.94
C SER A 110 1.15 -3.81 10.45
N CYS A 111 2.29 -3.14 10.42
CA CYS A 111 3.57 -3.62 10.95
C CYS A 111 3.94 -2.94 12.29
N ASP A 112 3.09 -2.02 12.73
CA ASP A 112 3.30 -0.96 13.72
C ASP A 112 1.94 -0.37 14.12
N ASP A 113 1.92 0.52 15.12
CA ASP A 113 0.71 1.04 15.77
C ASP A 113 0.00 2.17 14.98
N VAL A 114 0.19 2.22 13.66
CA VAL A 114 -0.49 3.20 12.79
C VAL A 114 -1.88 2.70 12.41
N ASP A 115 -2.88 3.54 12.66
CA ASP A 115 -4.27 3.27 12.26
C ASP A 115 -4.48 3.50 10.76
N GLY A 116 -5.02 2.49 10.07
CA GLY A 116 -5.37 2.53 8.65
C GLY A 116 -6.86 2.75 8.40
N SER A 117 -7.68 2.94 9.43
CA SER A 117 -9.15 2.93 9.37
C SER A 117 -9.75 3.95 8.40
N ALA A 118 -9.10 5.10 8.18
CA ALA A 118 -9.56 6.10 7.21
C ALA A 118 -9.66 5.56 5.76
N LEU A 119 -8.95 4.47 5.45
CA LEU A 119 -9.06 3.79 4.16
C LEU A 119 -10.38 3.00 4.00
N ALA A 120 -11.06 2.65 5.09
CA ALA A 120 -12.35 1.99 5.04
C ALA A 120 -13.49 2.94 4.62
N ASP A 121 -13.33 4.24 4.87
CA ASP A 121 -14.38 5.25 4.66
C ASP A 121 -14.61 5.61 3.18
N ILE A 122 -13.79 5.09 2.26
CA ILE A 122 -13.87 5.42 0.83
C ILE A 122 -14.78 4.48 0.03
N GLY A 123 -15.44 3.52 0.69
CA GLY A 123 -16.35 2.56 0.05
C GLY A 123 -15.65 1.40 -0.67
N ALA A 124 -14.35 1.20 -0.43
CA ALA A 124 -13.60 0.01 -0.86
C ALA A 124 -13.71 -1.11 0.19
N GLU A 125 -13.63 -2.36 -0.25
CA GLU A 125 -13.46 -3.48 0.69
C GLU A 125 -12.14 -3.32 1.44
N PHE A 126 -12.19 -3.22 2.76
CA PHE A 126 -11.03 -3.00 3.61
C PHE A 126 -10.65 -4.26 4.38
N VAL A 127 -9.40 -4.69 4.25
CA VAL A 127 -8.85 -5.83 4.99
C VAL A 127 -7.61 -5.35 5.75
N SER A 128 -7.66 -5.44 7.07
CA SER A 128 -6.48 -5.19 7.91
C SER A 128 -5.75 -6.50 8.22
N ILE A 129 -4.43 -6.48 8.09
CA ILE A 129 -3.54 -7.61 8.39
C ILE A 129 -2.44 -7.11 9.31
N VAL A 130 -2.28 -7.76 10.46
CA VAL A 130 -1.16 -7.50 11.36
C VAL A 130 0.04 -8.35 10.95
N PHE A 131 1.14 -7.71 10.61
CA PHE A 131 2.39 -8.35 10.21
C PHE A 131 3.20 -8.75 11.45
N ASP A 132 2.98 -9.97 11.93
CA ASP A 132 3.74 -10.54 13.03
C ASP A 132 5.11 -11.04 12.55
N LYS A 133 6.20 -10.49 13.12
CA LYS A 133 7.58 -10.92 12.85
C LYS A 133 7.88 -12.35 13.34
N THR A 134 7.08 -12.88 14.27
CA THR A 134 7.26 -14.21 14.89
C THR A 134 6.40 -15.30 14.27
N ALA A 135 5.34 -14.95 13.53
CA ALA A 135 4.45 -15.88 12.85
C ALA A 135 3.86 -15.27 11.56
N PRO A 136 4.62 -15.20 10.45
CA PRO A 136 4.21 -14.52 9.21
C PRO A 136 3.03 -15.19 8.47
N SER A 137 2.49 -16.30 8.99
CA SER A 137 1.48 -17.14 8.33
C SER A 137 0.03 -16.90 8.77
N ARG A 138 -0.24 -15.92 9.66
CA ARG A 138 -1.61 -15.63 10.11
C ARG A 138 -2.12 -14.31 9.54
N VAL A 139 -2.94 -14.41 8.50
CA VAL A 139 -3.89 -13.37 8.11
C VAL A 139 -4.95 -13.30 9.21
N LEU A 140 -4.88 -12.29 10.08
CA LEU A 140 -5.98 -11.93 10.96
C LEU A 140 -7.04 -11.23 10.10
N HIS A 141 -7.96 -11.99 9.51
CA HIS A 141 -9.21 -11.41 9.03
C HIS A 141 -9.95 -10.82 10.23
N LEU A 142 -10.32 -9.55 10.16
CA LEU A 142 -11.47 -8.86 10.78
C LEU A 142 -11.32 -7.37 10.38
N VAL A 143 -12.30 -6.69 9.80
CA VAL A 143 -13.72 -6.60 10.15
C VAL A 143 -14.53 -6.39 8.85
N ASP A 144 -15.60 -7.17 8.66
CA ASP A 144 -16.70 -6.78 7.77
C ASP A 144 -17.18 -5.41 8.25
N ALA A 145 -17.12 -4.38 7.40
CA ALA A 145 -17.93 -3.20 7.62
C ALA A 145 -19.39 -3.67 7.54
N ASP A 146 -19.96 -4.03 8.69
CA ASP A 146 -21.39 -4.29 8.82
C ASP A 146 -22.12 -3.09 8.23
N THR A 147 -22.72 -3.31 7.07
CA THR A 147 -23.97 -2.72 6.56
C THR A 147 -24.24 -1.25 6.94
N VAL A 148 -24.19 -0.34 5.96
CA VAL A 148 -25.33 0.40 5.37
C VAL A 148 -24.88 1.07 4.07
#